data_AF-A0A2M6Y3D3-F1
#
_entry.id   AF-A0A2M6Y3D3-F1
#
_cell.length_a   1.000
_cell.length_b   1.000
_cell.length_c   1.000
_cell.angle_alpha   90.00
_cell.angle_beta   90.00
_cell.angle_gamma   90.00
#
_symmetry.space_group_name_H-M   'P 1'
#
loop_
_entity.id
_entity.type
_entity.pdbx_description
1 polymer ?
#
loop_
_entity_poly.entity_id
_entity_poly.type
_entity_poly.pdbx_seq_one_letter_code
_entity_poly.pdbx_strand_id
1 'polypeptide(L)'
;MTKTMRHTSIYIRGVLALCCGLAAAQAAPLAAGANLEEKARYEKFLETKAEEVLINLLGPGKARVGVQATIDFSVKENVSSEGANGAGENLPFKWANINKAEGGAVAAELLPGFPVASRLNPTAADGAGGKMQREVIFPTAMVKRLIVSLVLNEDIAQDSAQKVEQVVSGLFAMDPARGDEIIVTRARFAPIWYTPETMNMLMKYGIIAVIAIVGMIIVGVGFLKMAGAVNNMAGSAQPQKISMEMGGGLGSAVEPDGAPALEHKPADGESLPEQAGEASPDGVVFNVRAENLGLL
;
A
#
# COMPACT_ATOMS: atom_id res chain seq x y z
N MET A 1 64.40 -29.79 -21.68
CA MET A 1 63.60 -29.95 -20.44
C MET A 1 62.32 -29.14 -20.61
N THR A 2 61.26 -29.80 -21.06
CA THR A 2 59.96 -29.20 -21.35
C THR A 2 58.91 -30.18 -20.83
N LYS A 3 58.19 -29.81 -19.77
CA LYS A 3 57.08 -30.63 -19.24
C LYS A 3 55.83 -29.77 -19.20
N THR A 4 54.96 -30.07 -20.16
CA THR A 4 53.73 -29.36 -20.50
C THR A 4 52.54 -29.84 -19.67
N MET A 5 51.75 -28.86 -19.24
CA MET A 5 50.41 -28.97 -18.65
C MET A 5 49.44 -29.76 -19.52
N ARG A 6 48.69 -30.69 -18.92
CA ARG A 6 47.37 -31.17 -19.38
C ARG A 6 46.54 -31.62 -18.18
N HIS A 7 45.61 -30.79 -17.68
CA HIS A 7 44.67 -31.21 -16.62
C HIS A 7 43.34 -30.42 -16.61
N THR A 8 42.79 -30.07 -17.77
CA THR A 8 41.57 -29.24 -17.88
C THR A 8 40.51 -29.81 -18.84
N SER A 9 40.23 -31.12 -18.79
CA SER A 9 39.21 -31.71 -19.70
C SER A 9 38.33 -32.82 -19.10
N ILE A 10 38.06 -32.78 -17.79
CA ILE A 10 37.24 -33.81 -17.12
C ILE A 10 35.94 -33.26 -16.50
N TYR A 11 35.82 -31.95 -16.27
CA TYR A 11 34.64 -31.40 -15.56
C TYR A 11 33.41 -31.09 -16.42
N ILE A 12 33.49 -31.17 -17.76
CA ILE A 12 32.39 -30.70 -18.63
C ILE A 12 31.34 -31.78 -18.95
N ARG A 13 31.61 -33.07 -18.72
CA ARG A 13 30.67 -34.15 -19.02
C ARG A 13 29.76 -34.60 -17.86
N GLY A 14 30.01 -34.11 -16.64
CA GLY A 14 29.19 -34.46 -15.46
C GLY A 14 27.92 -33.63 -15.29
N VAL A 15 27.81 -32.46 -15.93
CA VAL A 15 26.71 -31.50 -15.70
C VAL A 15 25.47 -31.82 -16.54
N LEU A 16 25.61 -32.54 -17.66
CA LEU A 16 24.47 -32.79 -18.58
C LEU A 16 23.57 -33.96 -18.15
N ALA A 17 24.04 -34.86 -17.28
CA ALA A 17 23.28 -36.05 -16.87
C ALA A 17 22.37 -35.82 -15.65
N LEU A 18 22.43 -34.65 -15.00
CA LEU A 18 21.62 -34.33 -13.82
C LEU A 18 20.27 -33.66 -14.18
N CYS A 19 20.07 -33.21 -15.42
CA CYS A 19 18.86 -32.46 -15.80
C CYS A 19 17.68 -33.32 -16.31
N CYS A 20 17.88 -34.60 -16.65
CA CYS A 20 16.77 -35.44 -17.19
C CYS A 20 16.00 -36.24 -16.14
N GLY A 21 16.39 -36.19 -14.85
CA GLY A 21 15.69 -36.89 -13.77
C GLY A 21 14.53 -36.13 -13.12
N LEU A 22 14.31 -34.86 -13.48
CA LEU A 22 13.43 -33.95 -12.72
C LEU A 22 12.04 -33.71 -13.33
N ALA A 23 11.62 -34.52 -14.31
CA ALA A 23 10.38 -34.28 -15.07
C ALA A 23 9.20 -35.24 -14.75
N ALA A 24 9.39 -36.24 -13.87
CA ALA A 24 8.40 -37.31 -13.69
C ALA A 24 7.63 -37.31 -12.34
N ALA A 25 7.73 -36.27 -11.51
CA ALA A 25 7.20 -36.30 -10.13
C ALA A 25 6.11 -35.26 -9.80
N GLN A 26 5.43 -34.67 -10.79
CA GLN A 26 4.41 -33.63 -10.53
C GLN A 26 3.05 -33.99 -11.13
N ALA A 27 2.41 -35.00 -10.55
CA ALA A 27 0.97 -35.22 -10.69
C ALA A 27 0.41 -35.60 -9.31
N ALA A 28 0.48 -34.66 -8.37
CA ALA A 28 -0.23 -34.77 -7.09
C ALA A 28 -1.69 -34.29 -7.27
N PRO A 29 -2.65 -34.86 -6.53
CA PRO A 29 -4.08 -34.67 -6.76
C PRO A 29 -4.56 -33.24 -6.43
N LEU A 30 -5.16 -32.57 -7.42
CA LEU A 30 -5.73 -31.21 -7.36
C LEU A 30 -6.89 -31.03 -6.35
N ALA A 31 -7.43 -32.12 -5.78
CA ALA A 31 -8.52 -32.05 -4.80
C ALA A 31 -8.09 -31.55 -3.40
N ALA A 32 -6.78 -31.45 -3.14
CA ALA A 32 -6.26 -30.87 -1.90
C ALA A 32 -6.24 -29.32 -1.89
N GLY A 33 -6.50 -28.66 -3.03
CA GLY A 33 -6.31 -27.21 -3.17
C GLY A 33 -7.28 -26.35 -2.36
N ALA A 34 -8.56 -26.72 -2.27
CA ALA A 34 -9.57 -25.89 -1.60
C ALA A 34 -9.33 -25.78 -0.08
N ASN A 35 -8.98 -26.89 0.57
CA ASN A 35 -8.68 -26.91 2.01
C ASN A 35 -7.34 -26.22 2.33
N LEU A 36 -6.41 -26.19 1.37
CA LEU A 36 -5.12 -25.53 1.52
C LEU A 36 -5.26 -24.00 1.49
N GLU A 37 -6.10 -23.47 0.61
CA GLU A 37 -6.40 -22.04 0.54
C GLU A 37 -7.07 -21.54 1.83
N GLU A 38 -8.06 -22.28 2.34
CA GLU A 38 -8.73 -21.94 3.61
C GLU A 38 -7.74 -21.96 4.80
N LYS A 39 -6.88 -22.99 4.86
CA LYS A 39 -5.80 -23.07 5.84
C LYS A 39 -4.85 -21.86 5.74
N ALA A 40 -4.38 -21.54 4.54
CA ALA A 40 -3.43 -20.43 4.33
C ALA A 40 -4.05 -19.08 4.73
N ARG A 41 -5.35 -18.88 4.47
CA ARG A 41 -6.07 -17.68 4.93
C ARG A 41 -6.16 -17.61 6.44
N TYR A 42 -6.45 -18.74 7.09
CA TYR A 42 -6.51 -18.81 8.55
C TYR A 42 -5.14 -18.52 9.19
N GLU A 43 -4.08 -19.15 8.70
CA GLU A 43 -2.70 -18.90 9.16
C GLU A 43 -2.31 -17.43 9.00
N LYS A 44 -2.58 -16.84 7.81
CA LYS A 44 -2.31 -15.43 7.54
C LYS A 44 -3.10 -14.49 8.44
N PHE A 45 -4.34 -14.83 8.77
CA PHE A 45 -5.16 -14.05 9.69
C PHE A 45 -4.57 -14.07 11.11
N LEU A 46 -4.18 -15.25 11.60
CA LEU A 46 -3.51 -15.38 12.90
C LEU A 46 -2.16 -14.63 12.94
N GLU A 47 -1.40 -14.72 11.86
CA GLU A 47 -0.13 -13.98 11.68
C GLU A 47 -0.37 -12.48 11.76
N THR A 48 -1.32 -11.94 11.00
CA THR A 48 -1.65 -10.50 10.99
C THR A 48 -2.06 -10.01 12.39
N LYS A 49 -2.90 -10.78 13.07
CA LYS A 49 -3.38 -10.43 14.43
C LYS A 49 -2.24 -10.43 15.46
N ALA A 50 -1.35 -11.41 15.40
CA ALA A 50 -0.18 -11.43 16.28
C ALA A 50 0.82 -10.33 15.94
N GLU A 51 1.05 -10.06 14.65
CA GLU A 51 1.91 -8.97 14.20
C GLU A 51 1.40 -7.61 14.71
N GLU A 52 0.10 -7.34 14.65
CA GLU A 52 -0.50 -6.10 15.18
C GLU A 52 -0.23 -5.93 16.68
N VAL A 53 -0.43 -7.00 17.46
CA VAL A 53 -0.13 -6.99 18.91
C VAL A 53 1.36 -6.76 19.17
N LEU A 54 2.24 -7.40 18.40
CA LEU A 54 3.69 -7.24 18.56
C LEU A 54 4.19 -5.87 18.13
N ILE A 55 3.59 -5.26 17.10
CA ILE A 55 3.88 -3.89 16.69
C ILE A 55 3.55 -2.93 17.85
N ASN A 56 2.42 -3.14 18.53
CA ASN A 56 2.03 -2.30 19.67
C ASN A 56 2.95 -2.47 20.89
N LEU A 57 3.57 -3.64 21.07
CA LEU A 57 4.44 -3.93 22.22
C LEU A 57 5.91 -3.56 21.99
N LEU A 58 6.45 -3.87 20.81
CA LEU A 58 7.87 -3.77 20.50
C LEU A 58 8.18 -2.68 19.46
N GLY A 59 7.18 -2.19 18.75
CA GLY A 59 7.33 -1.31 17.60
C GLY A 59 7.46 -2.06 16.27
N PRO A 60 7.30 -1.34 15.15
CA PRO A 60 7.39 -1.91 13.81
C PRO A 60 8.80 -2.45 13.51
N GLY A 61 8.87 -3.61 12.83
CA GLY A 61 10.12 -4.20 12.37
C GLY A 61 11.02 -4.80 13.46
N LYS A 62 10.53 -4.94 14.70
CA LYS A 62 11.26 -5.56 15.82
C LYS A 62 10.91 -7.03 16.06
N ALA A 63 9.82 -7.51 15.46
CA ALA A 63 9.44 -8.92 15.49
C ALA A 63 8.73 -9.34 14.19
N ARG A 64 8.79 -10.63 13.88
CA ARG A 64 8.03 -11.30 12.83
C ARG A 64 7.46 -12.60 13.39
N VAL A 65 6.26 -12.96 12.97
CA VAL A 65 5.59 -14.20 13.39
C VAL A 65 5.31 -15.02 12.16
N GLY A 66 5.55 -16.32 12.21
CA GLY A 66 5.01 -17.29 11.28
C GLY A 66 4.12 -18.25 12.05
N VAL A 67 2.93 -18.53 11.53
CA VAL A 67 1.99 -19.46 12.16
C VAL A 67 1.74 -20.63 11.23
N GLN A 68 1.91 -21.85 11.74
CA GLN A 68 1.59 -23.07 11.02
C GLN A 68 0.53 -23.85 11.81
N ALA A 69 -0.67 -23.99 11.21
CA ALA A 69 -1.80 -24.69 11.79
C ALA A 69 -2.00 -26.04 11.12
N THR A 70 -2.12 -27.10 11.91
CA THR A 70 -2.59 -28.40 11.43
C THR A 70 -4.08 -28.49 11.71
N ILE A 71 -4.90 -28.38 10.66
CA ILE A 71 -6.36 -28.41 10.74
C ILE A 71 -6.85 -29.79 10.31
N ASP A 72 -7.79 -30.35 11.07
CA ASP A 72 -8.48 -31.57 10.65
C ASP A 72 -9.77 -31.25 9.90
N PHE A 73 -9.74 -31.46 8.59
CA PHE A 73 -10.92 -31.31 7.74
C PHE A 73 -11.79 -32.57 7.69
N SER A 74 -11.47 -33.63 8.43
CA SER A 74 -12.28 -34.86 8.45
C SER A 74 -13.66 -34.64 9.07
N VAL A 75 -13.75 -33.72 10.04
CA VAL A 75 -15.02 -33.27 10.64
C VAL A 75 -15.40 -31.96 9.98
N LYS A 76 -15.75 -32.00 8.69
CA LYS A 76 -16.52 -30.90 8.10
C LYS A 76 -17.92 -30.98 8.68
N GLU A 77 -18.14 -30.34 9.83
CA GLU A 77 -19.47 -29.84 10.13
C GLU A 77 -19.77 -28.85 9.02
N ASN A 78 -20.48 -29.33 8.00
CA ASN A 78 -20.84 -28.54 6.85
C ASN A 78 -21.88 -27.55 7.35
N VAL A 79 -21.42 -26.45 7.94
CA VAL A 79 -22.19 -25.22 8.06
C VAL A 79 -22.28 -24.68 6.64
N SER A 80 -23.04 -25.40 5.82
CA SER A 80 -23.82 -24.78 4.77
C SER A 80 -24.69 -23.80 5.51
N SER A 81 -24.23 -22.56 5.61
CA SER A 81 -25.14 -21.44 5.55
C SER A 81 -25.87 -21.62 4.22
N GLU A 82 -26.94 -22.40 4.28
CA GLU A 82 -27.90 -22.63 3.22
C GLU A 82 -28.45 -21.24 2.96
N GLY A 83 -27.78 -20.51 2.08
CA GLY A 83 -28.35 -19.34 1.44
C GLY A 83 -29.67 -19.85 0.86
N ALA A 84 -30.76 -19.28 1.36
CA ALA A 84 -32.14 -19.61 1.03
C ALA A 84 -32.41 -19.48 -0.48
N ASN A 85 -31.93 -20.44 -1.26
CA ASN A 85 -32.13 -20.56 -2.70
C ASN A 85 -32.28 -22.05 -3.03
N GLY A 86 -33.32 -22.65 -2.49
CA GLY A 86 -33.74 -24.02 -2.82
C GLY A 86 -34.92 -24.44 -1.97
N ALA A 87 -36.02 -24.82 -2.65
CA ALA A 87 -37.27 -25.35 -2.10
C ALA A 87 -38.18 -24.35 -1.37
N GLY A 88 -39.07 -23.77 -2.16
CA GLY A 88 -40.31 -23.22 -1.66
C GLY A 88 -41.18 -24.29 -0.96
N GLU A 89 -42.19 -23.75 -0.29
CA GLU A 89 -43.24 -24.39 0.50
C GLU A 89 -42.86 -24.79 1.94
N ASN A 90 -43.32 -23.93 2.86
CA ASN A 90 -43.64 -24.21 4.26
C ASN A 90 -42.56 -24.03 5.34
N LEU A 91 -41.96 -22.83 5.41
CA LEU A 91 -41.52 -22.28 6.70
C LEU A 91 -42.42 -21.08 7.07
N PRO A 92 -43.08 -21.06 8.25
CA PRO A 92 -44.07 -20.05 8.63
C PRO A 92 -43.48 -18.69 9.07
N PHE A 93 -42.19 -18.43 8.84
CA PHE A 93 -41.58 -17.14 9.19
C PHE A 93 -41.67 -16.13 8.04
N LYS A 94 -42.84 -15.47 7.94
CA LYS A 94 -43.11 -14.34 7.04
C LYS A 94 -42.33 -13.09 7.47
N TRP A 95 -41.08 -12.95 7.03
CA TRP A 95 -40.40 -11.64 7.03
C TRP A 95 -40.36 -10.98 5.64
N ALA A 96 -40.90 -11.63 4.60
CA ALA A 96 -40.68 -11.22 3.21
C ALA A 96 -41.81 -10.40 2.55
N ASN A 97 -42.86 -9.97 3.26
CA ASN A 97 -44.01 -9.31 2.63
C ASN A 97 -44.55 -8.08 3.38
N ILE A 98 -43.67 -7.25 3.97
CA ILE A 98 -44.11 -5.95 4.54
C ILE A 98 -44.00 -4.81 3.51
N ASN A 99 -43.20 -4.94 2.45
CA ASN A 99 -42.97 -3.86 1.48
C ASN A 99 -43.76 -3.98 0.16
N LYS A 100 -44.75 -4.89 0.09
CA LYS A 100 -45.54 -5.09 -1.14
C LYS A 100 -47.05 -5.13 -0.87
N ALA A 101 -47.52 -4.28 0.03
CA ALA A 101 -48.92 -3.88 0.08
C ALA A 101 -49.04 -2.52 -0.63
N GLU A 102 -49.75 -2.51 -1.76
CA GLU A 102 -50.22 -1.30 -2.41
C GLU A 102 -50.94 -0.40 -1.40
N GLY A 103 -50.56 0.88 -1.39
CA GLY A 103 -51.37 1.95 -0.81
C GLY A 103 -51.39 1.99 0.72
N GLY A 104 -50.35 2.57 1.32
CA GLY A 104 -50.42 2.94 2.72
C GLY A 104 -49.08 3.37 3.27
N ALA A 105 -48.94 4.67 3.51
CA ALA A 105 -47.92 5.19 4.41
C ALA A 105 -47.97 4.47 5.76
N VAL A 106 -46.86 4.58 6.50
CA VAL A 106 -46.72 4.26 7.92
C VAL A 106 -46.38 2.80 8.27
N ALA A 107 -45.08 2.48 8.29
CA ALA A 107 -44.48 1.59 9.30
C ALA A 107 -42.96 1.81 9.34
N ALA A 108 -42.54 3.06 9.52
CA ALA A 108 -41.15 3.41 9.84
C ALA A 108 -41.00 3.51 11.37
N GLU A 109 -41.17 2.40 12.08
CA GLU A 109 -40.86 2.35 13.52
C GLU A 109 -40.78 0.90 14.01
N LEU A 110 -39.76 0.17 13.55
CA LEU A 110 -39.32 -1.02 14.26
C LEU A 110 -37.88 -0.78 14.73
N LEU A 111 -37.81 -0.33 15.99
CA LEU A 111 -36.64 -0.12 16.85
C LEU A 111 -35.92 1.23 16.68
N PRO A 112 -36.12 2.19 17.63
CA PRO A 112 -35.27 3.37 17.72
C PRO A 112 -33.87 2.93 18.13
N GLY A 113 -32.90 3.01 17.21
CA GLY A 113 -31.49 2.73 17.51
C GLY A 113 -30.66 2.11 16.39
N PHE A 114 -31.29 1.58 15.34
CA PHE A 114 -30.55 1.06 14.18
C PHE A 114 -30.82 1.92 12.94
N PRO A 115 -29.77 2.48 12.29
CA PRO A 115 -29.95 3.25 11.07
C PRO A 115 -30.45 2.33 9.95
N VAL A 116 -31.65 2.62 9.44
CA VAL A 116 -32.25 1.93 8.30
C VAL A 116 -31.47 2.30 7.04
N ALA A 117 -30.71 1.37 6.47
CA ALA A 117 -29.96 1.55 5.23
C ALA A 117 -30.88 1.53 3.99
N SER A 118 -31.89 2.41 3.93
CA SER A 118 -32.90 2.42 2.85
C SER A 118 -32.92 3.71 2.03
N ARG A 119 -31.80 4.43 1.90
CA ARG A 119 -31.74 5.59 0.99
C ARG A 119 -30.47 5.64 0.14
N LEU A 120 -30.19 4.57 -0.60
CA LEU A 120 -29.36 4.66 -1.80
C LEU A 120 -30.03 3.87 -2.94
N ASN A 121 -30.78 4.63 -3.75
CA ASN A 121 -30.92 4.52 -5.20
C ASN A 121 -31.67 3.30 -5.82
N PRO A 122 -32.87 3.50 -6.40
CA PRO A 122 -33.45 2.58 -7.37
C PRO A 122 -33.31 3.16 -8.78
N THR A 123 -32.21 2.84 -9.46
CA THR A 123 -32.21 2.78 -10.93
C THR A 123 -31.62 1.44 -11.33
N ALA A 124 -32.47 0.64 -11.94
CA ALA A 124 -32.24 -0.76 -12.31
C ALA A 124 -31.27 -0.91 -13.49
N ALA A 125 -30.82 -2.16 -13.66
CA ALA A 125 -30.18 -2.76 -14.84
C ALA A 125 -28.66 -2.55 -14.98
N ASP A 126 -27.86 -3.49 -14.45
CA ASP A 126 -27.25 -4.56 -15.26
C ASP A 126 -26.26 -5.39 -14.40
N GLY A 127 -26.39 -6.72 -14.51
CA GLY A 127 -25.51 -7.77 -13.99
C GLY A 127 -24.44 -7.43 -12.94
N ALA A 128 -24.76 -7.57 -11.65
CA ALA A 128 -23.74 -7.59 -10.60
C ALA A 128 -24.07 -8.69 -9.59
N GLY A 129 -23.43 -9.86 -9.78
CA GLY A 129 -23.44 -10.94 -8.81
C GLY A 129 -22.98 -10.40 -7.46
N GLY A 130 -23.93 -10.25 -6.54
CA GLY A 130 -23.65 -9.95 -5.15
C GLY A 130 -22.71 -11.02 -4.64
N LYS A 131 -21.43 -10.67 -4.47
CA LYS A 131 -20.45 -11.53 -3.82
C LYS A 131 -20.93 -11.66 -2.38
N MET A 132 -21.70 -12.71 -2.11
CA MET A 132 -21.99 -13.17 -0.76
C MET A 132 -20.64 -13.41 -0.12
N GLN A 133 -20.21 -12.46 0.70
CA GLN A 133 -18.96 -12.55 1.43
C GLN A 133 -19.20 -13.59 2.53
N ARG A 134 -18.94 -14.85 2.18
CA ARG A 134 -19.03 -15.98 3.11
C ARG A 134 -17.95 -15.78 4.16
N GLU A 135 -18.32 -15.24 5.30
CA GLU A 135 -17.45 -15.19 6.47
C GLU A 135 -17.38 -16.60 7.05
N VAL A 136 -16.33 -17.33 6.69
CA VAL A 136 -16.09 -18.67 7.23
C VAL A 136 -15.43 -18.49 8.59
N ILE A 137 -16.25 -18.48 9.64
CA ILE A 137 -15.78 -18.52 11.02
C ILE A 137 -15.42 -19.97 11.32
N PHE A 138 -14.12 -20.27 11.40
CA PHE A 138 -13.65 -21.60 11.79
C PHE A 138 -13.72 -21.75 13.32
N PRO A 139 -14.41 -22.77 13.85
CA PRO A 139 -14.34 -23.10 15.27
C PRO A 139 -12.89 -23.42 15.64
N THR A 140 -12.42 -22.86 16.75
CA THR A 140 -11.08 -23.14 17.30
C THR A 140 -10.85 -24.63 17.61
N ALA A 141 -11.93 -25.41 17.75
CA ALA A 141 -11.92 -26.85 17.94
C ALA A 141 -11.38 -27.66 16.73
N MET A 142 -11.29 -27.07 15.54
CA MET A 142 -10.79 -27.77 14.33
C MET A 142 -9.26 -27.78 14.22
N VAL A 143 -8.58 -26.96 15.01
CA VAL A 143 -7.11 -26.88 15.03
C VAL A 143 -6.59 -28.04 15.87
N LYS A 144 -5.91 -29.00 15.25
CA LYS A 144 -5.26 -30.13 15.93
C LYS A 144 -3.93 -29.78 16.56
N ARG A 145 -3.21 -28.82 15.98
CA ARG A 145 -1.87 -28.40 16.44
C ARG A 145 -1.53 -27.04 15.89
N LEU A 146 -0.95 -26.20 16.73
CA LEU A 146 -0.45 -24.89 16.35
C LEU A 146 1.06 -24.79 16.62
N ILE A 147 1.83 -24.49 15.59
CA ILE A 147 3.26 -24.20 15.71
C ILE A 147 3.45 -22.73 15.37
N VAL A 148 3.94 -21.96 16.33
CA VAL A 148 4.19 -20.53 16.17
C VAL A 148 5.69 -20.30 16.16
N SER A 149 6.21 -19.80 15.04
CA SER A 149 7.61 -19.39 14.91
C SER A 149 7.71 -17.88 15.13
N LEU A 150 8.30 -17.48 16.25
CA LEU A 150 8.50 -16.08 16.60
C LEU A 150 9.96 -15.70 16.33
N VAL A 151 10.18 -14.73 15.44
CA VAL A 151 11.51 -14.17 15.19
C VAL A 151 11.59 -12.79 15.83
N LEU A 152 12.53 -12.62 16.74
CA LEU A 152 12.77 -11.37 17.47
C LEU A 152 14.11 -10.78 17.06
N ASN A 153 14.20 -9.45 17.04
CA ASN A 153 15.47 -8.77 16.85
C ASN A 153 16.43 -9.04 18.02
N GLU A 154 17.73 -9.16 17.73
CA GLU A 154 18.81 -9.34 18.71
C GLU A 154 18.91 -8.20 19.73
N ASP A 155 18.46 -7.00 19.36
CA ASP A 155 18.46 -5.82 20.24
C ASP A 155 17.51 -5.96 21.46
N ILE A 156 16.59 -6.93 21.44
CA ILE A 156 15.57 -7.12 22.48
C ILE A 156 16.15 -7.93 23.64
N ALA A 157 16.05 -7.38 24.85
CA ALA A 157 16.46 -8.05 26.09
C ALA A 157 15.70 -9.39 26.28
N GLN A 158 16.39 -10.37 26.86
CA GLN A 158 15.83 -11.72 27.06
C GLN A 158 14.57 -11.72 27.95
N ASP A 159 14.52 -10.85 28.96
CA ASP A 159 13.35 -10.71 29.83
C ASP A 159 12.12 -10.21 29.06
N SER A 160 12.31 -9.31 28.09
CA SER A 160 11.24 -8.84 27.21
C SER A 160 10.80 -9.93 26.24
N ALA A 161 11.72 -10.75 25.74
CA ALA A 161 11.39 -11.89 24.88
C ALA A 161 10.48 -12.91 25.58
N GLN A 162 10.72 -13.22 26.85
CA GLN A 162 9.87 -14.12 27.63
C GLN A 162 8.46 -13.54 27.86
N LYS A 163 8.35 -12.23 28.11
CA LYS A 163 7.04 -11.56 28.24
C LYS A 163 6.27 -11.63 26.92
N VAL A 164 6.95 -11.41 25.80
CA VAL A 164 6.35 -11.51 24.47
C VAL A 164 5.87 -12.93 24.20
N GLU A 165 6.66 -13.95 24.53
CA GLU A 165 6.27 -15.35 24.41
C GLU A 165 5.01 -15.66 25.24
N GLN A 166 4.92 -15.17 26.48
CA GLN A 166 3.73 -15.32 27.31
C GLN A 166 2.50 -14.64 26.71
N VAL A 167 2.65 -13.44 26.16
CA VAL A 167 1.55 -12.72 25.51
C VAL A 167 1.08 -13.46 24.26
N VAL A 168 2.01 -13.95 23.42
CA VAL A 168 1.68 -14.70 22.20
C VAL A 168 1.01 -16.03 22.54
N SER A 169 1.51 -16.73 23.57
CA SER A 169 0.90 -17.96 24.10
C SER A 169 -0.54 -17.72 24.56
N GLY A 170 -0.77 -16.64 25.31
CA GLY A 170 -2.10 -16.23 25.75
C GLY A 170 -3.03 -15.81 24.61
N LEU A 171 -2.51 -15.10 23.61
CA LEU A 171 -3.28 -14.63 22.45
C LEU A 171 -3.86 -15.78 21.63
N PHE A 172 -3.10 -16.86 21.48
CA PHE A 172 -3.52 -18.05 20.74
C PHE A 172 -4.18 -19.13 21.59
N ALA A 173 -4.29 -18.91 22.91
CA ALA A 173 -4.76 -19.91 23.87
C ALA A 173 -4.08 -21.27 23.62
N MET A 174 -2.74 -21.26 23.57
CA MET A 174 -1.94 -22.43 23.24
C MET A 174 -2.07 -23.49 24.33
N ASP A 175 -2.25 -24.74 23.92
CA ASP A 175 -2.40 -25.88 24.82
C ASP A 175 -1.27 -26.88 24.59
N PRO A 176 -0.37 -27.11 25.57
CA PRO A 176 0.68 -28.11 25.44
C PRO A 176 0.11 -29.54 25.33
N ALA A 177 -1.10 -29.80 25.85
CA ALA A 177 -1.75 -31.11 25.71
C ALA A 177 -2.18 -31.41 24.27
N ARG A 178 -2.45 -30.37 23.48
CA ARG A 178 -2.69 -30.45 22.03
C ARG A 178 -1.40 -30.64 21.22
N GLY A 179 -0.24 -30.45 21.85
CA GLY A 179 1.06 -30.47 21.20
C GLY A 179 1.39 -29.16 20.50
N ASP A 180 0.82 -28.05 20.96
CA ASP A 180 1.19 -26.72 20.46
C ASP A 180 2.59 -26.32 20.94
N GLU A 181 3.34 -25.63 20.09
CA GLU A 181 4.73 -25.26 20.37
C GLU A 181 5.01 -23.83 19.87
N ILE A 182 5.78 -23.06 20.67
CA ILE A 182 6.32 -21.77 20.28
C ILE A 182 7.83 -21.91 20.11
N ILE A 183 8.32 -21.55 18.93
CA ILE A 183 9.75 -21.54 18.61
C ILE A 183 10.20 -20.09 18.56
N VAL A 184 10.96 -19.65 19.57
CA VAL A 184 11.51 -18.29 19.62
C VAL A 184 12.92 -18.28 19.07
N THR A 185 13.12 -17.55 17.97
CA THR A 185 14.43 -17.36 17.33
C THR A 185 14.83 -15.90 17.43
N ARG A 186 16.08 -15.63 17.83
CA ARG A 186 16.65 -14.28 17.81
C ARG A 186 17.54 -14.14 16.59
N ALA A 187 17.27 -13.13 15.78
CA ALA A 187 18.04 -12.86 14.57
C ALA A 187 18.06 -11.35 14.28
N ARG A 188 19.21 -10.86 13.83
CA ARG A 188 19.33 -9.48 13.34
C ARG A 188 18.50 -9.28 12.07
N PHE A 189 17.54 -8.36 12.13
CA PHE A 189 16.78 -7.99 10.94
C PHE A 189 17.61 -7.10 10.00
N ALA A 190 17.51 -7.38 8.70
CA ALA A 190 18.03 -6.47 7.69
C ALA A 190 17.28 -5.13 7.79
N PRO A 191 17.98 -4.00 7.70
CA PRO A 191 17.32 -2.70 7.70
C PRO A 191 16.27 -2.60 6.60
N ILE A 192 15.16 -1.90 6.88
CA ILE A 192 13.99 -1.79 6.00
C ILE A 192 14.36 -1.24 4.60
N TRP A 193 15.41 -0.42 4.49
CA TRP A 193 15.88 0.12 3.22
C TRP A 193 16.44 -0.92 2.23
N TYR A 194 16.67 -2.16 2.66
CA TYR A 194 17.12 -3.26 1.78
C TYR A 194 15.98 -4.08 1.18
N THR A 195 14.71 -3.73 1.38
CA THR A 195 13.65 -4.48 0.69
C THR A 195 13.77 -4.30 -0.84
N PRO A 196 13.61 -5.38 -1.61
CA PRO A 196 13.71 -5.31 -3.06
C PRO A 196 12.65 -4.37 -3.65
N GLU A 197 11.52 -4.17 -2.96
CA GLU A 197 10.47 -3.23 -3.35
C GLU A 197 10.93 -1.78 -3.23
N THR A 198 11.49 -1.36 -2.09
CA THR A 198 12.04 0.00 -1.94
C THR A 198 13.21 0.24 -2.87
N MET A 199 14.06 -0.77 -3.08
CA MET A 199 15.18 -0.68 -4.02
C MET A 199 14.70 -0.56 -5.47
N ASN A 200 13.64 -1.27 -5.86
CA ASN A 200 13.01 -1.17 -7.17
C ASN A 200 12.32 0.20 -7.36
N MET A 201 11.64 0.72 -6.34
CA MET A 201 11.08 2.07 -6.37
C MET A 201 12.19 3.11 -6.52
N LEU A 202 13.24 3.04 -5.70
CA LEU A 202 14.37 3.94 -5.77
C LEU A 202 15.07 3.89 -7.13
N MET A 203 15.26 2.71 -7.70
CA MET A 203 15.81 2.54 -9.05
C MET A 203 14.89 3.13 -10.13
N LYS A 204 13.59 2.84 -10.08
CA LYS A 204 12.63 3.36 -11.06
C LYS A 204 12.55 4.88 -11.04
N TYR A 205 12.32 5.47 -9.86
CA TYR A 205 12.23 6.91 -9.72
C TYR A 205 13.59 7.59 -9.90
N GLY A 206 14.68 6.94 -9.49
CA GLY A 206 16.04 7.40 -9.73
C GLY A 206 16.35 7.52 -11.22
N ILE A 207 16.02 6.51 -12.02
CA ILE A 207 16.23 6.54 -13.48
C ILE A 207 15.38 7.65 -14.12
N ILE A 208 14.11 7.78 -13.72
CA ILE A 208 13.21 8.83 -14.24
C ILE A 208 13.76 10.22 -13.90
N ALA A 209 14.23 10.44 -12.67
CA ALA A 209 14.81 11.71 -12.25
C ALA A 209 16.09 12.04 -13.05
N VAL A 210 16.95 11.06 -13.30
CA VAL A 210 18.16 11.24 -14.12
C VAL A 210 17.78 11.62 -15.56
N ILE A 211 16.81 10.94 -16.17
CA ILE A 211 16.33 11.27 -17.52
C ILE A 211 15.77 12.70 -17.57
N ALA A 212 14.99 13.10 -16.55
CA ALA A 212 14.44 14.46 -16.47
C ALA A 212 15.54 15.52 -16.37
N ILE A 213 16.55 15.31 -15.53
CA ILE A 213 17.69 16.24 -15.39
C ILE A 213 18.47 16.35 -16.71
N VAL A 214 18.78 15.22 -17.35
CA VAL A 214 19.48 15.21 -18.64
C VAL A 214 18.65 15.91 -19.72
N GLY A 215 17.33 15.66 -19.76
CA GLY A 215 16.41 16.35 -20.66
C GLY A 215 16.41 17.86 -20.45
N MET A 216 16.39 18.30 -19.19
CA MET A 216 16.44 19.73 -18.84
C MET A 216 17.76 20.39 -19.28
N ILE A 217 18.89 19.70 -19.13
CA ILE A 217 20.21 20.17 -19.59
C ILE A 217 20.22 20.32 -21.12
N ILE A 218 19.69 19.33 -21.86
CA ILE A 218 19.65 19.37 -23.32
C ILE A 218 18.80 20.55 -23.81
N VAL A 219 17.63 20.76 -23.20
CA VAL A 219 16.75 21.90 -23.50
C VAL A 219 17.46 23.22 -23.18
N GLY A 220 18.13 23.31 -22.03
CA GLY A 220 18.90 24.49 -21.62
C GLY A 220 20.03 24.83 -22.61
N VAL A 221 20.80 23.84 -23.07
CA VAL A 221 21.83 24.04 -24.10
C VAL A 221 21.21 24.47 -25.43
N GLY A 222 20.04 23.94 -25.79
CA GLY A 222 19.29 24.35 -26.98
C GLY A 222 18.91 25.85 -26.95
N PHE A 223 18.36 26.31 -25.82
CA PHE A 223 18.05 27.74 -25.63
C PHE A 223 19.30 28.60 -25.65
N LEU A 224 20.40 28.15 -25.04
CA LEU A 224 21.67 28.88 -25.01
C LEU A 224 22.23 29.07 -26.42
N LYS A 225 22.11 28.06 -27.28
CA LYS A 225 22.50 28.15 -28.70
C LYS A 225 21.61 29.10 -29.51
N MET A 226 20.29 29.05 -29.30
CA MET A 226 19.37 29.97 -29.97
C MET A 226 19.62 31.43 -29.55
N ALA A 227 19.86 31.69 -28.27
CA ALA A 227 20.20 33.02 -27.78
C ALA A 227 21.50 33.55 -28.42
N GLY A 228 22.52 32.70 -28.56
CA GLY A 228 23.77 33.06 -29.24
C GLY A 228 23.58 33.39 -30.73
N ALA A 229 22.69 32.66 -31.42
CA ALA A 229 22.39 32.91 -32.83
C ALA A 229 21.68 34.26 -33.05
N VAL A 230 20.71 34.60 -32.18
CA VAL A 230 19.99 35.89 -32.27
C VAL A 230 20.91 37.08 -31.99
N ASN A 231 21.82 36.95 -31.03
CA ASN A 231 22.76 38.04 -30.71
C ASN A 231 23.69 38.36 -31.90
N ASN A 232 24.09 37.35 -32.66
CA ASN A 232 24.88 37.53 -33.88
C ASN A 232 24.09 38.13 -35.06
N MET A 233 22.76 37.94 -35.11
CA MET A 233 21.91 38.56 -36.14
C MET A 233 21.55 40.01 -35.83
N ALA A 234 21.41 40.38 -34.55
CA ALA A 234 21.16 41.77 -34.16
C ALA A 234 22.38 42.68 -34.40
N GLY A 235 23.60 42.14 -34.32
CA GLY A 235 24.85 42.89 -34.54
C GLY A 235 25.18 43.20 -36.00
N SER A 236 24.55 42.54 -36.98
CA SER A 236 24.79 42.76 -38.41
C SER A 236 23.74 43.64 -39.10
N ALA A 237 22.78 44.17 -38.33
CA ALA A 237 22.01 45.33 -38.75
C ALA A 237 22.95 46.55 -38.78
N GLN A 238 23.77 46.64 -39.83
CA GLN A 238 24.33 47.92 -40.25
C GLN A 238 23.15 48.91 -40.29
N PRO A 239 23.19 50.04 -39.56
CA PRO A 239 22.19 51.07 -39.70
C PRO A 239 22.30 51.57 -41.14
N GLN A 240 21.52 50.97 -42.04
CA GLN A 240 21.30 51.56 -43.34
C GLN A 240 20.67 52.90 -43.03
N LYS A 241 21.47 53.96 -43.21
CA LYS A 241 21.00 55.33 -43.34
C LYS A 241 19.96 55.34 -44.45
N ILE A 242 18.72 55.03 -44.10
CA ILE A 242 17.58 55.32 -44.95
C ILE A 242 17.36 56.82 -44.79
N SER A 243 18.06 57.57 -45.63
CA SER A 243 17.72 58.93 -46.00
C SER A 243 16.36 58.89 -46.69
N MET A 244 15.26 59.05 -45.94
CA MET A 244 13.97 59.39 -46.53
C MET A 244 13.97 60.89 -46.83
N GLU A 245 14.38 61.23 -48.04
CA GLU A 245 14.00 62.46 -48.74
C GLU A 245 12.71 62.15 -49.52
N MET A 246 11.56 62.48 -48.95
CA MET A 246 10.28 62.67 -49.66
C MET A 246 9.37 63.37 -48.65
N GLY A 247 9.10 64.66 -48.74
CA GLY A 247 8.34 65.28 -49.83
C GLY A 247 6.92 65.49 -49.29
N GLY A 248 6.57 66.75 -49.03
CA GLY A 248 5.47 67.15 -48.16
C GLY A 248 4.06 66.82 -48.63
N GLY A 249 3.15 66.77 -47.66
CA GLY A 249 1.71 66.60 -47.86
C GLY A 249 0.95 66.99 -46.59
N LEU A 250 0.48 68.22 -46.59
CA LEU A 250 -0.34 68.92 -45.59
C LEU A 250 -1.68 68.21 -45.34
N GLY A 251 -2.15 68.12 -44.09
CA GLY A 251 -3.60 68.07 -43.81
C GLY A 251 -4.06 67.34 -42.56
N SER A 252 -4.49 68.13 -41.56
CA SER A 252 -5.52 67.88 -40.52
C SER A 252 -5.36 66.69 -39.57
N ALA A 253 -5.02 66.95 -38.30
CA ALA A 253 -5.95 67.34 -37.22
C ALA A 253 -6.92 66.22 -36.82
N VAL A 254 -6.76 65.72 -35.58
CA VAL A 254 -7.79 65.46 -34.56
C VAL A 254 -7.11 64.77 -33.36
N GLU A 255 -6.96 65.54 -32.28
CA GLU A 255 -6.91 65.12 -30.87
C GLU A 255 -8.25 64.43 -30.52
N PRO A 256 -8.33 63.39 -29.65
CA PRO A 256 -8.26 63.59 -28.20
C PRO A 256 -7.48 62.45 -27.48
N ASP A 257 -6.75 62.76 -26.41
CA ASP A 257 -7.19 62.77 -25.00
C ASP A 257 -7.48 61.37 -24.43
N GLY A 258 -6.81 61.02 -23.32
CA GLY A 258 -7.09 59.78 -22.58
C GLY A 258 -5.91 59.08 -21.92
N ALA A 259 -5.46 59.62 -20.80
CA ALA A 259 -4.70 58.96 -19.73
C ALA A 259 -5.39 57.61 -19.29
N PRO A 260 -4.76 56.67 -18.55
CA PRO A 260 -3.91 56.97 -17.40
C PRO A 260 -2.61 56.17 -17.24
N ALA A 261 -1.74 56.81 -16.48
CA ALA A 261 -0.59 56.23 -15.80
C ALA A 261 -0.97 55.01 -14.97
N LEU A 262 -0.18 53.94 -15.08
CA LEU A 262 -0.02 52.96 -14.01
C LEU A 262 1.40 53.04 -13.48
N GLU A 263 1.49 53.89 -12.46
CA GLU A 263 2.51 53.93 -11.43
C GLU A 263 2.55 52.57 -10.71
N HIS A 264 3.66 51.84 -10.81
CA HIS A 264 3.93 50.72 -9.91
C HIS A 264 5.19 50.98 -9.09
N LYS A 265 4.89 51.53 -7.92
CA LYS A 265 5.64 51.64 -6.67
C LYS A 265 6.64 50.50 -6.43
N PRO A 266 7.92 50.78 -6.11
CA PRO A 266 8.76 49.85 -5.38
C PRO A 266 8.33 49.86 -3.91
N ALA A 267 7.96 48.69 -3.37
CA ALA A 267 7.73 48.51 -1.94
C ALA A 267 9.02 47.96 -1.31
N ASP A 268 9.78 48.86 -0.72
CA ASP A 268 10.69 48.54 0.37
C ASP A 268 9.88 48.19 1.64
N GLY A 269 10.34 47.16 2.34
CA GLY A 269 10.28 47.09 3.80
C GLY A 269 9.04 46.46 4.45
N GLU A 270 9.09 45.15 4.67
CA GLU A 270 8.66 44.63 5.98
C GLU A 270 9.64 43.54 6.44
N SER A 271 10.40 43.91 7.46
CA SER A 271 11.18 43.02 8.29
C SER A 271 10.26 42.45 9.35
N LEU A 272 10.24 41.13 9.49
CA LEU A 272 9.78 40.45 10.69
C LEU A 272 10.80 39.38 11.09
N PRO A 273 10.91 39.11 12.40
CA PRO A 273 12.15 38.68 13.00
C PRO A 273 12.46 37.22 12.73
N GLU A 274 13.76 36.99 12.58
CA GLU A 274 14.48 35.80 12.95
C GLU A 274 13.90 35.18 14.24
N GLN A 275 13.16 34.08 14.10
CA GLN A 275 12.96 33.14 15.18
C GLN A 275 13.51 31.80 14.73
N ALA A 276 14.79 31.60 15.07
CA ALA A 276 15.42 30.30 15.10
C ALA A 276 14.60 29.37 15.99
N GLY A 277 14.10 28.30 15.39
CA GLY A 277 13.49 27.17 16.08
C GLY A 277 13.59 25.97 15.16
N GLU A 278 14.61 25.13 15.38
CA GLU A 278 14.75 23.82 14.78
C GLU A 278 13.43 23.06 14.85
N ALA A 279 12.72 23.00 13.72
CA ALA A 279 11.65 22.05 13.51
C ALA A 279 12.29 20.67 13.32
N SER A 280 12.38 19.92 14.42
CA SER A 280 12.52 18.48 14.37
C SER A 280 11.33 17.89 13.60
N PRO A 281 11.53 16.95 12.67
CA PRO A 281 10.42 16.29 11.99
C PRO A 281 9.69 15.36 12.97
N ASP A 282 8.36 15.42 12.93
CA ASP A 282 7.42 14.42 13.45
C ASP A 282 7.39 14.15 14.97
N GLY A 283 7.11 15.20 15.74
CA GLY A 283 6.54 15.06 17.08
C GLY A 283 5.07 15.49 17.10
N VAL A 284 4.12 14.53 17.03
CA VAL A 284 2.71 14.82 17.31
C VAL A 284 2.56 15.13 18.80
N VAL A 285 2.50 16.41 19.16
CA VAL A 285 2.24 16.86 20.53
C VAL A 285 0.74 16.92 20.74
N PHE A 286 0.18 15.90 21.40
CA PHE A 286 -1.21 15.92 21.86
C PHE A 286 -1.34 16.84 23.08
N ASN A 287 -1.76 18.08 22.82
CA ASN A 287 -2.04 19.05 23.87
C ASN A 287 -3.46 18.79 24.44
N VAL A 288 -3.65 17.66 25.12
CA VAL A 288 -4.92 17.35 25.82
C VAL A 288 -4.86 17.95 27.21
N ARG A 289 -5.61 19.03 27.43
CA ARG A 289 -5.76 19.65 28.75
C ARG A 289 -6.56 18.72 29.66
N ALA A 290 -6.11 18.58 30.91
CA ALA A 290 -6.71 17.70 31.92
C ALA A 290 -8.20 17.99 32.18
N GLU A 291 -8.66 19.22 31.93
CA GLU A 291 -10.07 19.63 32.04
C GLU A 291 -11.01 18.92 31.04
N ASN A 292 -10.49 18.35 29.95
CA ASN A 292 -11.27 17.61 28.96
C ASN A 292 -11.37 16.10 29.26
N LEU A 293 -10.64 15.60 30.25
CA LEU A 293 -10.81 14.23 30.73
C LEU A 293 -11.85 14.26 31.84
N GLY A 294 -13.13 14.24 31.44
CA GLY A 294 -14.28 14.14 32.33
C GLY A 294 -14.34 12.77 33.03
N LEU A 295 -13.42 12.55 33.96
CA LEU A 295 -13.48 11.50 34.96
C LEU A 295 -13.86 12.14 36.30
N LEU A 296 -15.14 12.45 36.43
CA LEU A 296 -15.84 12.68 37.69
C LEU A 296 -17.20 11.98 37.61
#